data_AF-A0A4Q3DE03-F1
#
_entry.id   AF-A0A4Q3DE03-F1
#
_cell.length_a   1.000
_cell.length_b   1.000
_cell.length_c   1.000
_cell.angle_alpha   90.00
_cell.angle_beta   90.00
_cell.angle_gamma   90.00
#
_symmetry.space_group_name_H-M   'P 1'
#
loop_
_entity.id
_entity.type
_entity.pdbx_description
1 polymer ?
#
loop_
_entity_poly.entity_id
_entity_poly.type
_entity_poly.pdbx_seq_one_letter_code
_entity_poly.pdbx_strand_id
1 'polypeptide(L)'
;LVGLLVAAYALSPIDLIPDFIPVLGLLDDAILIPIGIWLFEKLVPDDLMTEHRARAAIETERPVSLFGIAIIVMVWAAVAWLIWSVVATSGYD
;
A
#
# COMPACT_ATOMS: atom_id res chain seq x y z
N LEU A 1 -10.58 -12.69 12.38
CA LEU A 1 -10.18 -11.57 13.28
C LEU A 1 -8.77 -11.08 12.97
N VAL A 2 -7.74 -11.95 13.00
CA VAL A 2 -6.35 -11.59 12.63
C VAL A 2 -6.23 -11.04 11.20
N GLY A 3 -6.83 -11.69 10.20
CA GLY A 3 -6.79 -11.19 8.81
C GLY A 3 -7.48 -9.83 8.62
N LEU A 4 -8.54 -9.55 9.38
CA LEU A 4 -9.22 -8.24 9.37
C LEU A 4 -8.31 -7.16 9.96
N LEU A 5 -7.56 -7.48 11.02
CA LEU A 5 -6.61 -6.56 11.64
C LEU A 5 -5.43 -6.25 10.69
N VAL A 6 -4.91 -7.26 9.99
CA VAL A 6 -3.85 -7.07 8.99
C VAL A 6 -4.34 -6.24 7.80
N ALA A 7 -5.55 -6.50 7.31
CA ALA A 7 -6.15 -5.73 6.21
C ALA A 7 -6.46 -4.29 6.63
N ALA A 8 -6.97 -4.07 7.84
CA ALA A 8 -7.23 -2.74 8.38
C ALA A 8 -5.93 -1.94 8.61
N TYR A 9 -4.83 -2.62 8.97
CA TYR A 9 -3.51 -2.02 9.05
C TYR A 9 -2.99 -1.59 7.68
N ALA A 10 -3.04 -2.47 6.69
CA ALA A 10 -2.59 -2.17 5.33
C ALA A 10 -3.41 -1.05 4.63
N LEU A 11 -4.63 -0.77 5.10
CA LEU A 11 -5.49 0.30 4.61
C LEU A 11 -5.53 1.53 5.53
N SER A 12 -4.79 1.50 6.64
CA SER A 12 -4.76 2.58 7.63
C SER A 12 -3.99 3.79 7.09
N PRO A 13 -4.49 5.02 7.24
CA PRO A 13 -3.74 6.25 6.94
C PRO A 13 -2.71 6.60 8.04
N ILE A 14 -2.57 5.76 9.06
CA ILE A 14 -1.67 5.92 10.20
C ILE A 14 -0.65 4.78 10.13
N ASP A 15 0.58 5.09 9.72
CA ASP A 15 1.73 4.19 9.83
C ASP A 15 2.17 4.07 11.29
N LEU A 16 2.43 2.84 11.76
CA LEU A 16 2.93 2.59 13.12
C LEU A 16 4.30 3.24 13.35
N ILE A 17 5.10 3.34 12.28
CA ILE A 17 6.32 4.12 12.24
C ILE A 17 6.14 5.18 11.16
N PRO A 18 6.06 6.47 11.50
CA PRO A 18 5.92 7.50 10.50
C PRO A 18 7.07 7.43 9.48
N ASP A 19 6.75 7.45 8.20
CA ASP A 19 7.69 7.60 7.05
C ASP A 19 8.66 8.79 7.21
N PHE A 20 8.35 9.67 8.16
CA PHE A 20 9.15 10.82 8.57
C PHE A 20 10.52 10.45 9.17
N ILE A 21 10.75 9.20 9.58
CA ILE A 21 12.06 8.75 10.09
C ILE A 21 12.77 7.93 9.01
N PRO A 22 13.83 8.49 8.37
CA PRO A 22 14.62 7.74 7.39
C PRO A 22 15.10 6.41 7.98
N VAL A 23 14.98 5.33 7.22
CA VAL A 23 15.31 3.92 7.59
C VAL A 23 14.29 3.22 8.49
N LEU A 24 13.69 3.88 9.49
CA LEU A 24 12.73 3.22 10.40
C LEU A 24 11.34 3.04 9.79
N GLY A 25 10.85 3.96 8.96
CA GLY A 25 9.58 3.81 8.23
C GLY A 25 9.63 2.76 7.10
N LEU A 26 10.77 2.10 6.88
CA LEU A 26 10.88 0.92 6.00
C LEU A 26 10.83 -0.39 6.80
N LEU A 27 10.94 -0.31 8.13
CA LEU A 27 11.14 -1.46 9.01
C LEU A 27 9.82 -2.20 9.25
N ASP A 28 8.72 -1.48 9.37
CA ASP A 28 7.37 -2.01 9.45
C ASP A 28 6.96 -2.73 8.16
N ASP A 29 7.17 -2.13 7.00
CA ASP A 29 6.90 -2.80 5.72
C ASP A 29 7.75 -4.06 5.50
N ALA A 30 9.01 -4.05 5.96
CA ALA A 30 9.93 -5.18 5.79
C ALA A 30 9.75 -6.30 6.83
N ILE A 31 9.15 -6.03 8.00
CA ILE A 31 9.12 -6.98 9.13
C ILE A 31 7.70 -7.29 9.58
N LEU A 32 6.85 -6.28 9.79
CA LEU A 32 5.49 -6.48 10.30
C LEU A 32 4.61 -7.21 9.30
N ILE A 33 4.68 -6.83 8.02
CA ILE A 33 3.89 -7.46 6.96
C ILE A 33 4.25 -8.95 6.79
N PRO A 34 5.53 -9.34 6.61
CA PRO A 34 5.89 -10.76 6.45
C PRO A 34 5.54 -11.62 7.67
N ILE A 35 5.75 -11.11 8.89
CA ILE A 35 5.41 -11.84 10.13
C ILE A 35 3.89 -11.99 10.27
N GLY A 36 3.13 -10.95 9.95
CA GLY A 36 1.67 -10.98 9.97
C GLY A 36 1.10 -12.00 8.99
N ILE A 37 1.64 -12.05 7.77
CA ILE A 37 1.27 -13.04 6.75
C ILE A 37 1.63 -14.46 7.22
N TRP A 38 2.85 -14.67 7.73
CA TRP A 38 3.28 -15.97 8.24
C TRP A 38 2.40 -16.49 9.37
N LEU A 39 2.06 -15.62 10.32
CA LEU A 39 1.18 -15.99 11.44
C LEU A 39 -0.25 -16.25 10.96
N PHE A 40 -0.76 -15.45 10.02
CA PHE A 40 -2.07 -15.66 9.42
C PHE A 40 -2.14 -17.01 8.70
N GLU A 41 -1.13 -17.35 7.89
CA GLU A 41 -1.04 -18.64 7.21
C GLU A 41 -1.03 -19.80 8.21
N LYS A 42 -0.32 -19.68 9.33
CA LYS A 42 -0.28 -20.72 10.37
C LYS A 42 -1.59 -20.87 11.16
N LEU A 43 -2.39 -19.82 11.24
CA LEU A 43 -3.66 -19.80 11.98
C LEU A 43 -4.85 -20.27 11.13
N VAL A 44 -4.73 -20.22 9.80
CA VAL A 44 -5.76 -20.68 8.88
C VAL A 44 -5.51 -22.15 8.54
N PRO A 45 -6.49 -23.06 8.72
CA PRO A 45 -6.35 -24.46 8.32
C PRO A 45 -6.05 -24.61 6.83
N ASP A 46 -5.12 -25.51 6.48
CA ASP A 46 -4.65 -25.73 5.10
C ASP A 46 -5.80 -26.05 4.12
N ASP A 47 -6.81 -26.75 4.60
CA ASP A 47 -8.01 -27.16 3.85
C ASP A 47 -8.78 -25.92 3.32
N LEU A 48 -8.92 -24.89 4.16
CA LEU A 48 -9.57 -23.63 3.82
C LEU A 48 -8.68 -22.77 2.92
N MET A 49 -7.37 -22.76 3.16
CA MET A 49 -6.42 -22.02 2.32
C MET A 49 -6.41 -22.57 0.89
N THR A 50 -6.53 -23.90 0.74
CA THR A 50 -6.55 -24.58 -0.55
C THR A 50 -7.82 -24.23 -1.35
N GLU A 51 -8.99 -24.23 -0.71
CA GLU A 51 -10.24 -23.83 -1.37
C GLU A 51 -10.23 -22.35 -1.79
N HIS A 52 -9.73 -21.45 -0.93
CA HIS A 52 -9.65 -20.03 -1.25
C HIS A 52 -8.59 -19.72 -2.32
N ARG A 53 -7.44 -20.41 -2.33
CA ARG A 53 -6.43 -20.29 -3.40
C ARG A 53 -6.97 -20.79 -4.73
N ALA A 54 -7.73 -21.88 -4.74
CA ALA A 54 -8.38 -22.40 -5.95
C ALA A 54 -9.41 -21.40 -6.51
N ARG A 55 -10.24 -20.78 -5.66
CA ARG A 55 -11.19 -19.74 -6.09
C ARG A 55 -10.50 -18.46 -6.57
N ALA A 56 -9.45 -17.99 -5.87
CA ALA A 56 -8.69 -16.81 -6.27
C ALA A 56 -7.96 -17.00 -7.60
N ALA A 57 -7.44 -18.20 -7.88
CA ALA A 57 -6.81 -18.53 -9.15
C ALA A 57 -7.80 -18.47 -10.34
N ILE A 58 -9.08 -18.74 -10.09
CA ILE A 58 -10.15 -18.66 -11.10
C ILE A 58 -10.59 -17.21 -11.33
N GLU A 59 -10.52 -16.35 -10.31
CA GLU A 59 -10.95 -14.94 -10.35
C GLU A 59 -9.82 -13.94 -10.68
N THR A 60 -8.68 -14.39 -11.23
CA THR A 60 -7.55 -13.49 -11.52
C THR A 60 -7.75 -12.69 -12.82
N GLU A 61 -8.90 -12.05 -12.97
CA GLU A 61 -9.01 -10.82 -13.75
C GLU A 61 -8.79 -9.68 -12.76
N ARG A 62 -7.54 -9.25 -12.57
CA ARG A 62 -7.25 -7.97 -11.92
C ARG A 62 -7.39 -6.89 -12.98
N PRO A 63 -8.53 -6.17 -13.08
CA PRO A 63 -8.64 -5.09 -14.05
C PRO A 63 -7.67 -4.00 -13.62
N VAL A 64 -6.55 -3.88 -14.31
CA VAL A 64 -5.67 -2.72 -14.18
C VAL A 64 -6.44 -1.52 -14.71
N SER A 65 -6.95 -0.68 -13.80
CA SER A 65 -7.71 0.50 -14.21
C SER A 65 -6.74 1.57 -14.73
N LEU A 66 -6.66 1.71 -16.06
CA LEU A 66 -5.91 2.80 -16.70
C LEU A 66 -6.37 4.17 -16.19
N PHE A 67 -7.65 4.27 -15.82
CA PHE A 67 -8.23 5.48 -15.22
C PHE A 67 -7.63 5.81 -13.85
N GLY A 68 -7.42 4.81 -12.98
CA GLY A 68 -6.76 5.02 -11.69
C GLY A 68 -5.32 5.49 -11.86
N ILE A 69 -4.58 4.91 -12.81
CA ILE A 69 -3.21 5.33 -13.14
C ILE A 69 -3.20 6.78 -13.64
N ALA A 70 -4.12 7.15 -14.55
CA ALA A 70 -4.20 8.50 -15.09
C ALA A 70 -4.46 9.56 -14.00
N ILE A 71 -5.37 9.27 -13.05
CA ILE A 71 -5.65 10.17 -11.93
C ILE A 71 -4.39 10.40 -11.09
N ILE A 72 -3.69 9.33 -10.72
CA ILE A 72 -2.47 9.44 -9.90
C ILE A 72 -1.42 10.31 -10.60
N VAL A 73 -1.17 10.06 -11.89
CA VAL A 73 -0.20 10.84 -12.68
C VAL A 73 -0.61 12.31 -12.77
N MET A 74 -1.89 12.62 -12.99
CA MET A 74 -2.37 14.01 -13.03
C MET A 74 -2.19 14.72 -11.70
N VAL A 75 -2.47 14.06 -10.58
CA VAL A 75 -2.28 14.64 -9.24
C VAL A 75 -0.81 14.96 -9.00
N TRP A 76 0.09 14.04 -9.29
CA TRP A 76 1.53 14.27 -9.14
C TRP A 76 2.04 15.39 -10.05
N ALA A 77 1.58 15.45 -11.30
CA ALA A 77 1.94 16.53 -12.22
C ALA A 77 1.45 17.89 -11.71
N ALA A 78 0.23 17.97 -11.16
CA ALA A 78 -0.31 19.20 -10.59
C ALA A 78 0.47 19.66 -9.36
N VAL A 79 0.82 18.73 -8.47
CA VAL A 79 1.65 19.02 -7.27
C VAL A 79 3.04 19.48 -7.68
N ALA A 80 3.70 18.78 -8.60
CA ALA A 80 5.02 19.16 -9.10
C ALA A 80 5.01 20.54 -9.76
N TRP A 81 3.97 20.83 -10.55
CA TRP A 81 3.78 22.14 -11.17
C TRP A 81 3.56 23.26 -10.14
N LEU A 82 2.76 23.00 -9.10
CA LEU A 82 2.54 23.95 -8.00
C LEU A 82 3.84 24.24 -7.23
N ILE A 83 4.62 23.21 -6.93
CA ILE A 83 5.91 23.37 -6.26
C ILE A 83 6.86 24.19 -7.15
N TRP A 84 6.95 23.84 -8.43
CA TRP A 84 7.79 24.56 -9.39
C TRP A 84 7.39 26.02 -9.50
N SER A 85 6.08 26.33 -9.58
CA SER A 85 5.61 27.71 -9.73
C SER A 85 5.98 28.57 -8.52
N VAL A 86 5.80 28.03 -7.30
CA VAL A 86 6.17 28.72 -6.05
C VAL A 86 7.68 28.96 -5.97
N VAL A 87 8.50 27.95 -6.30
CA VAL A 87 9.97 28.08 -6.30
C VAL A 87 10.44 29.07 -7.36
N ALA A 88 9.90 28.99 -8.59
CA ALA A 88 10.28 29.86 -9.69
C ALA A 88 9.90 31.33 -9.44
N THR A 89 8.78 31.60 -8.78
CA THR A 89 8.41 32.98 -8.38
C THR A 89 9.25 33.51 -7.23
N SER A 90 9.77 32.64 -6.36
CA SER A 90 10.57 33.05 -5.19
C SER A 90 12.02 33.39 -5.51
N GLY A 91 12.51 33.04 -6.71
CA GLY A 91 13.88 33.30 -7.17
C GLY A 91 14.03 34.52 -8.08
N TYR A 92 12.94 35.28 -8.31
CA TYR A 92 12.91 36.47 -9.17
C TYR A 92 12.87 37.79 -8.41
N ASP A 93 12.89 37.74 -7.07
CA ASP A 93 13.00 38.89 -6.15
C ASP A 93 14.45 39.03 -5.63
#